data_AF-A0A521R3J3-F1
#
_entry.id   AF-A0A521R3J3-F1
#
_cell.length_a   1.000
_cell.length_b   1.000
_cell.length_c   1.000
_cell.angle_alpha   90.00
_cell.angle_beta   90.00
_cell.angle_gamma   90.00
#
_symmetry.space_group_name_H-M   'P 1'
#
loop_
_entity.id
_entity.type
_entity.pdbx_description
1 polymer ?
#
loop_
_entity_poly.entity_id
_entity_poly.type
_entity_poly.pdbx_seq_one_letter_code
_entity_poly.pdbx_strand_id
1 'polypeptide(L)'
;MNKHHNMPPLSERLEIDHASLAEQAAEILNVEALAPIMVDDDLADYSERAKALKGVASMVEKARKGEKDQILKDGRTIDGFFQKLAKPVQEAADAVVAAINTWQRAKLEEQRKREREEAEAAAALQMADEAPEAPAPVKEVARVVSSTGRVTVSANTFWTFRVIDPAKVPARYLMVNESAIKTAIAGGVREIDGVDIFEDVRTAIR
;
A
#
# COMPACT_ATOMS: atom_id res chain seq x y z
N MET A 1 8.60 -40.26 -17.74
CA MET A 1 8.25 -39.89 -19.14
C MET A 1 6.95 -39.12 -19.08
N ASN A 2 6.98 -37.82 -19.36
CA ASN A 2 5.84 -36.94 -19.11
C ASN A 2 4.96 -36.84 -20.36
N LYS A 3 3.71 -37.31 -20.31
CA LYS A 3 2.77 -37.33 -21.44
C LYS A 3 2.11 -35.94 -21.72
N HIS A 4 2.81 -34.84 -21.41
CA HIS A 4 2.24 -33.48 -21.47
C HIS A 4 2.70 -32.65 -22.69
N HIS A 5 3.50 -33.22 -23.60
CA HIS A 5 4.09 -32.48 -24.73
C HIS A 5 3.17 -32.25 -25.94
N ASN A 6 1.86 -32.55 -25.82
CA ASN A 6 0.87 -32.21 -26.84
C ASN A 6 -0.55 -32.07 -26.25
N MET A 7 -0.70 -31.26 -25.20
CA MET A 7 -2.02 -30.77 -24.79
C MET A 7 -2.29 -29.44 -25.53
N PRO A 8 -3.48 -29.26 -26.14
CA PRO A 8 -3.83 -28.00 -26.81
C PRO A 8 -3.92 -26.85 -25.80
N PRO A 9 -3.83 -25.58 -26.24
CA PRO A 9 -4.02 -24.43 -25.38
C PRO A 9 -5.41 -24.46 -24.70
N LEU A 10 -5.52 -23.76 -23.56
CA LEU A 10 -6.71 -23.86 -22.70
C LEU A 10 -8.01 -23.46 -23.41
N SER A 11 -7.97 -22.55 -24.39
CA SER A 11 -9.12 -22.19 -25.23
C SER A 11 -9.62 -23.39 -26.05
N GLU A 12 -8.76 -23.98 -26.87
CA GLU A 12 -9.06 -25.16 -27.69
C GLU A 12 -9.50 -26.36 -26.83
N ARG A 13 -8.87 -26.57 -25.65
CA ARG A 13 -9.32 -27.60 -24.71
C ARG A 13 -10.75 -27.33 -24.24
N LEU A 14 -11.08 -26.10 -23.84
CA LEU A 14 -12.42 -25.76 -23.35
C LEU A 14 -13.50 -25.89 -24.45
N GLU A 15 -13.15 -25.57 -25.70
CA GLU A 15 -14.04 -25.78 -26.86
C GLU A 15 -14.31 -27.27 -27.10
N ILE A 16 -13.30 -28.13 -26.96
CA ILE A 16 -13.43 -29.60 -27.12
C ILE A 16 -14.18 -30.23 -25.91
N ASP A 17 -13.72 -29.97 -24.69
CA ASP A 17 -14.21 -30.62 -23.47
C ASP A 17 -15.68 -30.25 -23.15
N HIS A 18 -16.14 -29.08 -23.61
CA HIS A 18 -17.50 -28.57 -23.37
C HIS A 18 -18.33 -28.42 -24.66
N ALA A 19 -17.90 -29.03 -25.78
CA ALA A 19 -18.56 -28.93 -27.09
C ALA A 19 -20.06 -29.26 -27.05
N SER A 20 -20.44 -30.36 -26.39
CA SER A 20 -21.83 -30.80 -26.26
C SER A 20 -22.70 -29.89 -25.38
N LEU A 21 -22.09 -29.11 -24.49
CA LEU A 21 -22.78 -28.10 -23.69
C LEU A 21 -22.95 -26.79 -24.47
N ALA A 22 -22.01 -26.46 -25.36
CA ALA A 22 -22.15 -25.38 -26.33
C ALA A 22 -23.24 -25.70 -27.38
N GLU A 23 -23.32 -26.96 -27.83
CA GLU A 23 -24.37 -27.46 -28.72
C GLU A 23 -25.76 -27.36 -28.07
N GLN A 24 -25.94 -27.87 -26.84
CA GLN A 24 -27.20 -27.72 -26.08
C GLN A 24 -27.57 -26.25 -25.82
N ALA A 25 -26.58 -25.38 -25.59
CA ALA A 25 -26.83 -23.95 -25.45
C ALA A 25 -27.27 -23.32 -26.78
N ALA A 26 -26.65 -23.70 -27.90
CA ALA A 26 -27.03 -23.24 -29.22
C ALA A 26 -28.44 -23.71 -29.61
N GLU A 27 -28.79 -24.98 -29.34
CA GLU A 27 -30.12 -25.55 -29.61
C GLU A 27 -31.23 -24.78 -28.88
N ILE A 28 -31.09 -24.54 -27.57
CA ILE A 28 -32.12 -23.86 -26.76
C ILE A 28 -32.14 -22.33 -27.00
N LEU A 29 -31.09 -21.76 -27.60
CA LEU A 29 -31.05 -20.36 -28.04
C LEU A 29 -31.56 -20.18 -29.49
N ASN A 30 -31.39 -21.17 -30.36
CA ASN A 30 -31.83 -21.17 -31.76
C ASN A 30 -33.32 -21.48 -31.90
N VAL A 31 -34.14 -20.60 -31.34
CA VAL A 31 -35.60 -20.68 -31.45
C VAL A 31 -36.11 -19.43 -32.14
N GLU A 32 -37.16 -19.59 -32.95
CA GLU A 32 -37.87 -18.46 -33.56
C GLU A 32 -38.29 -17.40 -32.54
N ALA A 33 -38.51 -16.18 -33.05
CA ALA A 33 -38.90 -15.03 -32.27
C ALA A 33 -40.12 -15.36 -31.41
N LEU A 34 -40.00 -15.09 -30.10
CA LEU A 34 -41.04 -15.35 -29.11
C LEU A 34 -42.34 -14.62 -29.49
N ALA A 35 -43.27 -15.35 -30.10
CA ALA A 35 -44.62 -14.88 -30.40
C ALA A 35 -45.31 -14.53 -29.07
N PRO A 36 -45.96 -13.35 -28.96
CA PRO A 36 -46.49 -12.87 -27.69
C PRO A 36 -47.51 -13.86 -27.10
N ILE A 37 -47.52 -13.99 -25.77
CA ILE A 37 -48.52 -14.76 -25.02
C ILE A 37 -49.90 -14.13 -25.28
N MET A 38 -50.79 -14.89 -25.91
CA MET A 38 -52.17 -14.53 -26.24
C MET A 38 -53.20 -15.44 -25.55
N VAL A 39 -52.81 -16.67 -25.19
CA VAL A 39 -53.65 -17.66 -24.48
C VAL A 39 -52.89 -18.34 -23.34
N ASP A 40 -53.62 -18.99 -22.42
CA ASP A 40 -53.03 -19.66 -21.24
C ASP A 40 -52.11 -20.85 -21.62
N ASP A 41 -52.33 -21.50 -22.77
CA ASP A 41 -51.45 -22.58 -23.26
C ASP A 41 -50.04 -22.05 -23.60
N ASP A 42 -49.92 -20.83 -24.14
CA ASP A 42 -48.62 -20.20 -24.43
C ASP A 42 -47.78 -20.04 -23.15
N LEU A 43 -48.43 -19.79 -22.01
CA LEU A 43 -47.77 -19.63 -20.72
C LEU A 43 -47.11 -20.93 -20.23
N ALA A 44 -47.64 -22.10 -20.61
CA ALA A 44 -47.05 -23.39 -20.28
C ALA A 44 -45.75 -23.61 -21.07
N ASP A 45 -45.78 -23.39 -22.39
CA ASP A 45 -44.61 -23.52 -23.27
C ASP A 45 -43.51 -22.51 -22.91
N TYR A 46 -43.88 -21.25 -22.62
CA TYR A 46 -42.97 -20.25 -22.09
C TYR A 46 -42.32 -20.69 -20.76
N SER A 47 -43.08 -21.35 -19.88
CA SER A 47 -42.58 -21.80 -18.57
C SER A 47 -41.59 -22.95 -18.69
N GLU A 48 -41.87 -23.95 -19.52
CA GLU A 48 -40.94 -25.05 -19.80
C GLU A 48 -39.70 -24.57 -20.57
N ARG A 49 -39.84 -23.66 -21.56
CA ARG A 49 -38.70 -23.02 -22.23
C ARG A 49 -37.83 -22.22 -21.26
N ALA A 50 -38.43 -21.46 -20.34
CA ALA A 50 -37.69 -20.70 -19.32
C ALA A 50 -36.97 -21.62 -18.31
N LYS A 51 -37.55 -22.79 -18.00
CA LYS A 51 -36.97 -23.84 -17.17
C LYS A 51 -35.79 -24.53 -17.88
N ALA A 52 -35.91 -24.83 -19.17
CA ALA A 52 -34.83 -25.39 -20.00
C ALA A 52 -33.62 -24.44 -20.10
N LEU A 53 -33.87 -23.15 -20.40
CA LEU A 53 -32.85 -22.09 -20.42
C LEU A 53 -32.11 -21.98 -19.07
N LYS A 54 -32.83 -21.98 -17.95
CA LYS A 54 -32.24 -21.98 -16.59
C LYS A 54 -31.43 -23.25 -16.31
N GLY A 55 -31.84 -24.39 -16.86
CA GLY A 55 -31.11 -25.66 -16.81
C GLY A 55 -29.73 -25.56 -17.42
N VAL A 56 -29.64 -25.20 -18.71
CA VAL A 56 -28.33 -25.06 -19.40
C VAL A 56 -27.48 -23.96 -18.78
N ALA A 57 -28.05 -22.80 -18.42
CA ALA A 57 -27.30 -21.74 -17.73
C ALA A 57 -26.66 -22.22 -16.41
N SER A 58 -27.36 -23.07 -15.65
CA SER A 58 -26.82 -23.71 -14.44
C SER A 58 -25.70 -24.71 -14.75
N MET A 59 -25.82 -25.48 -15.83
CA MET A 59 -24.77 -26.41 -16.28
C MET A 59 -23.49 -25.67 -16.74
N VAL A 60 -23.61 -24.61 -17.52
CA VAL A 60 -22.49 -23.73 -17.94
C VAL A 60 -21.78 -23.13 -16.73
N GLU A 61 -22.53 -22.60 -15.76
CA GLU A 61 -21.94 -22.03 -14.54
C GLU A 61 -21.28 -23.10 -13.65
N LYS A 62 -21.79 -24.34 -13.65
CA LYS A 62 -21.17 -25.48 -12.94
C LYS A 62 -19.87 -25.93 -13.62
N ALA A 63 -19.85 -26.04 -14.95
CA ALA A 63 -18.66 -26.37 -15.73
C ALA A 63 -17.55 -25.33 -15.51
N ARG A 64 -17.89 -24.04 -15.67
CA ARG A 64 -16.99 -22.90 -15.42
C ARG A 64 -16.42 -22.88 -14.00
N LYS A 65 -17.23 -23.26 -12.99
CA LYS A 65 -16.78 -23.40 -11.60
C LYS A 65 -15.78 -24.55 -11.42
N GLY A 66 -16.02 -25.70 -12.05
CA GLY A 66 -15.10 -26.86 -11.98
C GLY A 66 -13.71 -26.56 -12.54
N GLU A 67 -13.67 -26.03 -13.77
CA GLU A 67 -12.43 -25.62 -14.44
C GLU A 67 -11.65 -24.57 -13.62
N LYS A 68 -12.36 -23.55 -13.11
CA LYS A 68 -11.72 -22.49 -12.31
C LYS A 68 -11.23 -22.99 -10.95
N ASP A 69 -11.95 -23.90 -10.29
CA ASP A 69 -11.56 -24.42 -8.96
C ASP A 69 -10.26 -25.22 -9.04
N GLN A 70 -10.06 -26.03 -10.09
CA GLN A 70 -8.79 -26.73 -10.30
C GLN A 70 -7.63 -25.75 -10.51
N ILE A 71 -7.78 -24.78 -11.41
CA ILE A 71 -6.76 -23.74 -11.67
C ILE A 71 -6.43 -22.93 -10.39
N LEU A 72 -7.42 -22.64 -9.55
CA LEU A 72 -7.21 -21.95 -8.27
C LEU A 72 -6.50 -22.82 -7.21
N LYS A 73 -6.75 -24.14 -7.19
CA LYS A 73 -6.04 -25.09 -6.31
C LYS A 73 -4.57 -25.23 -6.72
N ASP A 74 -4.32 -25.39 -8.01
CA ASP A 74 -2.97 -25.51 -8.55
C ASP A 74 -2.19 -24.20 -8.37
N GLY A 75 -2.81 -23.05 -8.67
CA GLY A 75 -2.24 -21.72 -8.39
C GLY A 75 -1.81 -21.54 -6.94
N ARG A 76 -2.72 -21.81 -5.97
CA ARG A 76 -2.38 -21.76 -4.53
C ARG A 76 -1.25 -22.73 -4.13
N THR A 77 -1.15 -23.87 -4.81
CA THR A 77 -0.09 -24.86 -4.55
C THR A 77 1.26 -24.38 -5.07
N ILE A 78 1.27 -23.74 -6.24
CA ILE A 78 2.43 -23.08 -6.84
C ILE A 78 2.87 -21.89 -5.97
N ASP A 79 1.95 -21.00 -5.60
CA ASP A 79 2.19 -19.87 -4.70
C ASP A 79 2.78 -20.34 -3.36
N GLY A 80 2.14 -21.35 -2.74
CA GLY A 80 2.59 -21.93 -1.48
C GLY A 80 3.89 -22.74 -1.57
N PHE A 81 4.35 -23.10 -2.76
CA PHE A 81 5.69 -23.63 -3.00
C PHE A 81 6.71 -22.48 -3.09
N PHE A 82 6.47 -21.49 -3.96
CA PHE A 82 7.38 -20.37 -4.14
C PHE A 82 7.51 -19.48 -2.89
N GLN A 83 6.45 -19.31 -2.10
CA GLN A 83 6.52 -18.59 -0.81
C GLN A 83 7.48 -19.28 0.18
N LYS A 84 7.60 -20.61 0.18
CA LYS A 84 8.55 -21.34 1.04
C LYS A 84 10.01 -21.13 0.63
N LEU A 85 10.25 -20.81 -0.64
CA LEU A 85 11.58 -20.48 -1.17
C LEU A 85 11.89 -18.99 -1.00
N ALA A 86 10.95 -18.11 -1.35
CA ALA A 86 11.11 -16.67 -1.31
C ALA A 86 11.22 -16.13 0.12
N LYS A 87 10.43 -16.65 1.07
CA LYS A 87 10.41 -16.16 2.46
C LYS A 87 11.80 -16.16 3.14
N PRO A 88 12.53 -17.28 3.23
CA PRO A 88 13.84 -17.29 3.90
C PRO A 88 14.90 -16.46 3.15
N VAL A 89 14.77 -16.30 1.83
CA VAL A 89 15.65 -15.41 1.03
C VAL A 89 15.35 -13.94 1.34
N GLN A 90 14.08 -13.56 1.47
CA GLN A 90 13.67 -12.22 1.89
C GLN A 90 14.11 -11.93 3.33
N GLU A 91 13.87 -12.84 4.28
CA GLU A 91 14.29 -12.68 5.67
C GLU A 91 15.82 -12.53 5.80
N ALA A 92 16.60 -13.22 4.96
CA ALA A 92 18.05 -13.05 4.89
C ALA A 92 18.46 -11.70 4.26
N ALA A 93 17.78 -11.25 3.19
CA ALA A 93 18.03 -9.96 2.56
C ALA A 93 17.70 -8.79 3.52
N ASP A 94 16.56 -8.86 4.21
CA ASP A 94 16.13 -7.88 5.21
C ASP A 94 17.14 -7.79 6.36
N ALA A 95 17.70 -8.93 6.82
CA ALA A 95 18.75 -8.96 7.84
C ALA A 95 20.05 -8.30 7.37
N VAL A 96 20.48 -8.51 6.12
CA VAL A 96 21.66 -7.83 5.54
C VAL A 96 21.40 -6.33 5.42
N VAL A 97 20.21 -5.91 4.96
CA VAL A 97 19.81 -4.49 4.90
C VAL A 97 19.79 -3.86 6.30
N ALA A 98 19.31 -4.57 7.32
CA ALA A 98 19.33 -4.09 8.70
C ALA A 98 20.76 -3.89 9.24
N ALA A 99 21.69 -4.80 8.91
CA ALA A 99 23.11 -4.67 9.26
C ALA A 99 23.77 -3.46 8.59
N ILE A 100 23.54 -3.26 7.28
CA ILE A 100 24.03 -2.09 6.54
C ILE A 100 23.51 -0.78 7.16
N ASN A 101 22.21 -0.68 7.42
CA ASN A 101 21.60 0.48 8.06
C ASN A 101 22.18 0.77 9.45
N THR A 102 22.50 -0.28 10.22
CA THR A 102 23.10 -0.14 11.56
C THR A 102 24.52 0.44 11.48
N TRP A 103 25.35 -0.07 10.55
CA TRP A 103 26.69 0.46 10.31
C TRP A 103 26.68 1.91 9.78
N GLN A 104 25.77 2.24 8.85
CA GLN A 104 25.62 3.59 8.32
C GLN A 104 25.27 4.61 9.43
N ARG A 105 24.36 4.26 10.35
CA ARG A 105 24.02 5.10 11.51
C ARG A 105 25.23 5.33 12.42
N ALA A 106 25.93 4.26 12.81
CA ALA A 106 27.10 4.36 13.68
C ALA A 106 28.21 5.24 13.08
N LYS A 107 28.48 5.08 11.78
CA LYS A 107 29.45 5.93 11.06
C LYS A 107 29.04 7.40 11.05
N LEU A 108 27.77 7.70 10.81
CA LEU A 108 27.26 9.07 10.75
C LEU A 108 27.18 9.74 12.15
N GLU A 109 26.94 8.95 13.20
CA GLU A 109 27.08 9.40 14.60
C GLU A 109 28.53 9.67 14.98
N GLU A 110 29.49 8.87 14.50
CA GLU A 110 30.92 9.13 14.68
C GLU A 110 31.37 10.42 13.97
N GLN A 111 30.91 10.66 12.74
CA GLN A 111 31.20 11.90 12.00
C GLN A 111 30.68 13.14 12.77
N ARG A 112 29.41 13.14 13.17
CA ARG A 112 28.81 14.20 14.01
C ARG A 112 29.56 14.43 15.33
N LYS A 113 30.14 13.38 15.91
CA LYS A 113 30.90 13.48 17.15
C LYS A 113 32.24 14.19 16.91
N ARG A 114 32.96 13.84 15.84
CA ARG A 114 34.20 14.52 15.43
C ARG A 114 33.95 15.98 15.08
N GLU A 115 32.91 16.26 14.28
CA GLU A 115 32.49 17.63 13.91
C GLU A 115 32.22 18.51 15.15
N ARG A 116 31.62 17.95 16.21
CA ARG A 116 31.43 18.65 17.48
C ARG A 116 32.72 18.84 18.26
N GLU A 117 33.56 17.82 18.36
CA GLU A 117 34.85 17.92 19.08
C GLU A 117 35.80 18.91 18.39
N GLU A 118 35.78 18.98 17.06
CA GLU A 118 36.51 19.97 16.26
C GLU A 118 35.94 21.40 16.43
N ALA A 119 34.60 21.55 16.44
CA ALA A 119 33.96 22.84 16.69
C ALA A 119 34.16 23.37 18.13
N GLU A 120 34.06 22.49 19.13
CA GLU A 120 34.31 22.81 20.54
C GLU A 120 35.79 23.18 20.76
N ALA A 121 36.73 22.47 20.12
CA ALA A 121 38.15 22.82 20.16
C ALA A 121 38.47 24.15 19.47
N ALA A 122 37.83 24.45 18.33
CA ALA A 122 37.99 25.72 17.62
C ALA A 122 37.44 26.90 18.44
N ALA A 123 36.26 26.74 19.05
CA ALA A 123 35.67 27.74 19.94
C ALA A 123 36.52 27.95 21.21
N ALA A 124 37.09 26.89 21.77
CA ALA A 124 37.99 26.98 22.93
C ALA A 124 39.30 27.71 22.60
N LEU A 125 39.84 27.56 21.38
CA LEU A 125 40.98 28.35 20.93
C LEU A 125 40.63 29.84 20.79
N GLN A 126 39.47 30.16 20.21
CA GLN A 126 39.01 31.55 20.06
C GLN A 126 38.83 32.22 21.44
N MET A 127 38.20 31.53 22.39
CA MET A 127 38.04 32.01 23.77
C MET A 127 39.36 32.13 24.57
N ALA A 128 40.46 31.54 24.10
CA ALA A 128 41.76 31.64 24.75
C ALA A 128 42.59 32.85 24.29
N ASP A 129 42.27 33.43 23.13
CA ASP A 129 42.98 34.57 22.53
C ASP A 129 42.27 35.92 22.81
N GLU A 130 41.04 35.89 23.36
CA GLU A 130 40.16 37.05 23.49
C GLU A 130 40.05 37.61 24.92
N ALA A 131 40.77 38.71 25.17
CA ALA A 131 40.60 39.55 26.37
C ALA A 131 39.35 40.47 26.24
N PRO A 132 38.72 40.89 27.36
CA PRO A 132 37.28 41.17 27.35
C PRO A 132 36.85 42.58 26.91
N GLU A 133 35.79 42.64 26.10
CA GLU A 133 34.80 43.74 26.14
C GLU A 133 33.56 43.35 26.99
N ALA A 134 32.80 44.35 27.46
CA ALA A 134 31.83 44.20 28.55
C ALA A 134 30.35 44.10 28.07
N PRO A 135 29.40 43.57 28.90
CA PRO A 135 28.27 42.81 28.34
C PRO A 135 26.83 43.34 28.60
N ALA A 136 25.93 42.96 27.69
CA ALA A 136 24.51 42.54 27.87
C ALA A 136 23.49 43.51 28.56
N PRO A 137 22.16 43.27 28.40
CA PRO A 137 21.44 42.26 29.19
C PRO A 137 20.31 41.49 28.44
N VAL A 138 19.54 40.67 29.17
CA VAL A 138 18.71 39.53 28.70
C VAL A 138 17.26 39.64 29.20
N LYS A 139 16.29 38.87 28.67
CA LYS A 139 15.18 38.38 29.52
C LYS A 139 14.55 37.01 29.22
N GLU A 140 14.46 36.24 30.30
CA GLU A 140 13.72 34.99 30.61
C GLU A 140 12.18 35.06 30.37
N VAL A 141 11.33 34.03 30.57
CA VAL A 141 11.39 32.73 31.31
C VAL A 141 10.70 31.60 30.47
N ALA A 142 10.27 30.38 30.89
CA ALA A 142 9.85 29.78 32.17
C ALA A 142 10.01 28.23 32.20
N ARG A 143 9.62 27.57 33.30
CA ARG A 143 9.72 26.09 33.53
C ARG A 143 8.64 25.60 34.51
N VAL A 144 8.08 24.39 34.32
CA VAL A 144 7.31 23.63 35.34
C VAL A 144 7.60 22.13 35.24
N VAL A 145 7.54 21.39 36.36
CA VAL A 145 7.71 19.92 36.45
C VAL A 145 6.77 19.34 37.53
N SER A 146 6.18 18.17 37.25
CA SER A 146 5.73 17.17 38.26
C SER A 146 5.94 15.77 37.64
N SER A 147 6.38 14.70 38.30
CA SER A 147 6.48 14.23 39.71
C SER A 147 5.38 13.25 40.15
N THR A 148 5.83 12.10 40.70
CA THR A 148 5.05 10.91 41.11
C THR A 148 4.61 9.98 39.97
N GLY A 149 4.92 8.68 40.09
CA GLY A 149 4.61 7.67 39.07
C GLY A 149 3.64 6.61 39.53
N ARG A 150 2.65 6.29 38.67
CA ARG A 150 1.91 5.02 38.58
C ARG A 150 1.25 4.96 37.20
N VAL A 151 1.21 3.77 36.58
CA VAL A 151 0.55 3.59 35.28
C VAL A 151 -0.93 3.25 35.51
N THR A 152 -1.81 4.02 34.86
CA THR A 152 -3.23 3.67 34.66
C THR A 152 -3.67 4.18 33.30
N VAL A 153 -4.25 3.30 32.49
CA VAL A 153 -4.88 3.62 31.20
C VAL A 153 -6.30 4.16 31.45
N SER A 154 -6.75 5.13 30.68
CA SER A 154 -8.16 5.55 30.63
C SER A 154 -8.60 5.87 29.19
N ALA A 155 -9.91 5.86 28.96
CA ALA A 155 -10.51 6.09 27.65
C ALA A 155 -10.64 7.60 27.33
N ASN A 156 -10.49 7.95 26.04
CA ASN A 156 -10.54 9.35 25.58
C ASN A 156 -11.91 9.72 24.97
N THR A 157 -12.50 10.79 25.49
CA THR A 157 -13.51 11.58 24.77
C THR A 157 -12.79 12.55 23.83
N PHE A 158 -12.97 12.40 22.52
CA PHE A 158 -12.34 13.28 21.52
C PHE A 158 -13.32 14.32 20.97
N TRP A 159 -12.83 15.54 20.82
CA TRP A 159 -13.57 16.69 20.30
C TRP A 159 -13.25 16.88 18.82
N THR A 160 -14.27 17.12 18.00
CA THR A 160 -14.12 17.39 16.56
C THR A 160 -14.42 18.85 16.25
N PHE A 161 -13.84 19.38 15.17
CA PHE A 161 -14.00 20.78 14.76
C PHE A 161 -14.05 20.90 13.23
N ARG A 162 -14.50 22.07 12.75
CA ARG A 162 -14.48 22.46 11.33
C ARG A 162 -13.94 23.88 11.24
N VAL A 163 -12.90 24.08 10.43
CA VAL A 163 -12.39 25.42 10.11
C VAL A 163 -13.37 26.11 9.17
N ILE A 164 -13.79 27.33 9.51
CA ILE A 164 -14.70 28.17 8.71
C ILE A 164 -13.91 29.23 7.92
N ASP A 165 -12.85 29.75 8.52
CA ASP A 165 -11.93 30.73 7.92
C ASP A 165 -10.50 30.38 8.36
N PRO A 166 -9.61 29.93 7.45
CA PRO A 166 -8.26 29.53 7.80
C PRO A 166 -7.34 30.72 8.13
N ALA A 167 -7.61 31.92 7.61
CA ALA A 167 -6.76 33.10 7.85
C ALA A 167 -6.92 33.65 9.28
N LYS A 168 -8.01 33.30 9.97
CA LYS A 168 -8.24 33.61 11.39
C LYS A 168 -7.80 32.49 12.35
N VAL A 169 -7.28 31.37 11.85
CA VAL A 169 -6.71 30.31 12.70
C VAL A 169 -5.33 30.78 13.20
N PRO A 170 -5.09 30.88 14.52
CA PRO A 170 -3.76 31.24 15.03
C PRO A 170 -2.70 30.27 14.52
N ALA A 171 -1.56 30.78 14.02
CA ALA A 171 -0.54 29.99 13.30
C ALA A 171 -0.09 28.71 14.03
N ARG A 172 -0.08 28.72 15.38
CA ARG A 172 0.20 27.54 16.23
C ARG A 172 -0.76 26.34 16.07
N TYR A 173 -1.87 26.50 15.34
CA TYR A 173 -2.82 25.44 15.00
C TYR A 173 -2.92 25.22 13.48
N LEU A 174 -2.16 25.97 12.67
CA LEU A 174 -2.08 25.77 11.22
C LEU A 174 -1.08 24.64 10.95
N MET A 175 -1.55 23.47 10.52
CA MET A 175 -0.63 22.40 10.12
C MET A 175 0.04 22.74 8.79
N VAL A 176 1.36 22.62 8.77
CA VAL A 176 2.18 22.75 7.56
C VAL A 176 1.79 21.66 6.56
N ASN A 177 1.39 22.05 5.34
CA ASN A 177 0.99 21.09 4.31
C ASN A 177 2.23 20.50 3.61
N GLU A 178 2.76 19.42 4.19
CA GLU A 178 3.88 18.65 3.63
C GLU A 178 3.69 18.26 2.16
N SER A 179 2.46 17.97 1.73
CA SER A 179 2.17 17.55 0.34
C SER A 179 2.38 18.71 -0.64
N ALA A 180 1.93 19.91 -0.27
CA ALA A 180 2.15 21.12 -1.06
C ALA A 180 3.64 21.49 -1.13
N ILE A 181 4.37 21.40 0.00
CA ILE A 181 5.81 21.64 0.05
C ILE A 181 6.58 20.63 -0.81
N LYS A 182 6.28 19.32 -0.69
CA LYS A 182 6.93 18.28 -1.51
C LYS A 182 6.64 18.47 -3.01
N THR A 183 5.44 18.95 -3.36
CA THR A 183 5.09 19.31 -4.75
C THR A 183 5.88 20.53 -5.24
N ALA A 184 6.05 21.57 -4.41
CA ALA A 184 6.86 22.74 -4.75
C ALA A 184 8.35 22.39 -4.94
N ILE A 185 8.91 21.56 -4.04
CA ILE A 185 10.30 21.07 -4.13
C ILE A 185 10.50 20.23 -5.40
N ALA A 186 9.55 19.33 -5.71
CA ALA A 186 9.56 18.56 -6.96
C ALA A 186 9.42 19.44 -8.21
N GLY A 187 8.72 20.58 -8.11
CA GLY A 187 8.64 21.63 -9.12
C GLY A 187 9.90 22.50 -9.25
N GLY A 188 10.94 22.24 -8.45
CA GLY A 188 12.23 22.94 -8.50
C GLY A 188 12.41 24.09 -7.51
N VAL A 189 11.43 24.37 -6.64
CA VAL A 189 11.57 25.39 -5.58
C VAL A 189 12.55 24.88 -4.51
N ARG A 190 13.63 25.64 -4.26
CA ARG A 190 14.68 25.28 -3.28
C ARG A 190 14.74 26.18 -2.05
N GLU A 191 13.89 27.19 -1.99
CA GLU A 191 13.79 28.15 -0.89
C GLU A 191 12.30 28.41 -0.62
N ILE A 192 11.87 28.23 0.62
CA ILE A 192 10.49 28.48 1.09
C ILE A 192 10.62 29.09 2.49
N ASP A 193 9.99 30.25 2.70
CA ASP A 193 10.07 30.95 4.00
C ASP A 193 9.59 30.05 5.16
N GLY A 194 10.40 29.97 6.21
CA GLY A 194 10.19 29.09 7.36
C GLY A 194 10.41 27.59 7.11
N VAL A 195 11.02 27.16 5.99
CA VAL A 195 11.25 25.73 5.67
C VAL A 195 12.66 25.47 5.13
N ASP A 196 13.54 24.90 5.98
CA ASP A 196 14.86 24.43 5.55
C ASP A 196 14.74 23.20 4.63
N ILE A 197 15.27 23.32 3.40
CA ILE A 197 15.27 22.26 2.39
C ILE A 197 16.70 21.74 2.22
N PHE A 198 16.92 20.48 2.60
CA PHE A 198 18.22 19.80 2.51
C PHE A 198 18.13 18.48 1.71
N GLU A 199 19.27 17.98 1.26
CA GLU A 199 19.38 16.74 0.49
C GLU A 199 19.71 15.55 1.42
N ASP A 200 18.88 14.49 1.42
CA ASP A 200 19.07 13.24 2.17
C ASP A 200 19.25 12.07 1.20
N VAL A 201 20.30 11.27 1.38
CA VAL A 201 20.69 10.21 0.45
C VAL A 201 20.24 8.85 0.96
N ARG A 202 19.12 8.35 0.42
CA ARG A 202 18.60 7.01 0.72
C ARG A 202 18.92 6.02 -0.38
N THR A 203 19.73 5.02 -0.05
CA THR A 203 19.95 3.85 -0.92
C THR A 203 18.71 2.95 -0.91
N ALA A 204 18.00 2.89 -2.03
CA ALA A 204 16.94 1.91 -2.26
C ALA A 204 17.45 0.80 -3.19
N ILE A 205 17.38 -0.45 -2.73
CA ILE A 205 17.62 -1.64 -3.55
C ILE A 205 16.27 -2.09 -4.14
N ARG A 206 16.27 -2.48 -5.42
CA ARG A 206 15.15 -3.10 -6.15
C ARG A 206 15.55 -4.49 -6.60
#